data_AF-A0A7C5BE79-F1
#
_entry.id   AF-A0A7C5BE79-F1
#
_cell.length_a   1.000
_cell.length_b   1.000
_cell.length_c   1.000
_cell.angle_alpha   90.00
_cell.angle_beta   90.00
_cell.angle_gamma   90.00
#
_symmetry.space_group_name_H-M   'P 1'
#
loop_
_entity.id
_entity.type
_entity.pdbx_description
1 polymer ?
#
loop_
_entity_poly.entity_id
_entity_poly.type
_entity_poly.pdbx_seq_one_letter_code
_entity_poly.pdbx_strand_id
1 'polypeptide(L)'
;ERLGIYFVASPRHADVMLLSGLLTFNMNPHVIDAYNQMPEPKWVITLGDCPAMQAPFEPTFTITAPANQHLPITHHIPGCPPEPKEIIKGLLEFIRKVLSEDRNSPK
;
A
#
# COMPACT_ATOMS: atom_id res chain seq x y z
N GLU A 1 -4.30 1.70 -16.98
CA GLU A 1 -3.74 0.66 -17.88
C GLU A 1 -2.62 1.12 -18.81
N ARG A 2 -2.64 2.34 -19.40
CA ARG A 2 -1.55 2.81 -20.29
C ARG A 2 -0.14 2.71 -19.69
N LEU A 3 -0.03 2.78 -18.36
CA LEU A 3 1.25 2.69 -17.62
C LEU A 3 1.65 1.24 -17.26
N GLY A 4 0.92 0.23 -17.76
CA GLY A 4 1.17 -1.18 -17.40
C GLY A 4 0.66 -1.58 -16.01
N ILE A 5 -0.11 -0.71 -15.35
CA ILE A 5 -0.73 -0.97 -14.04
C ILE A 5 -2.15 -1.49 -14.27
N TYR A 6 -2.44 -2.65 -13.70
CA TYR A 6 -3.73 -3.34 -13.76
C TYR A 6 -4.24 -3.65 -12.35
N PHE A 7 -5.55 -3.55 -12.16
CA PHE A 7 -6.19 -4.04 -10.95
C PHE A 7 -6.59 -5.49 -11.16
N VAL A 8 -6.21 -6.34 -10.22
CA VAL A 8 -6.54 -7.76 -10.24
C VAL A 8 -7.51 -8.09 -9.12
N ALA A 9 -8.42 -9.03 -9.37
CA ALA A 9 -9.45 -9.40 -8.40
C ALA A 9 -8.90 -10.27 -7.26
N SER A 10 -7.83 -11.03 -7.50
CA SER A 10 -7.24 -11.93 -6.51
C SER A 10 -5.87 -11.43 -6.06
N PRO A 11 -5.57 -11.41 -4.75
CA PRO A 11 -4.24 -11.09 -4.26
C PRO A 11 -3.18 -12.07 -4.77
N ARG A 12 -3.57 -13.30 -5.16
CA ARG A 12 -2.64 -14.30 -5.72
C ARG A 12 -2.04 -13.91 -7.06
N HIS A 13 -2.62 -12.91 -7.73
CA HIS A 13 -2.12 -12.36 -8.99
C HIS A 13 -1.60 -10.92 -8.83
N ALA A 14 -1.51 -10.42 -7.59
CA ALA A 14 -1.12 -9.05 -7.31
C ALA A 14 0.33 -8.99 -6.82
N ASP A 15 1.12 -8.12 -7.44
CA ASP A 15 2.48 -7.80 -6.97
C ASP A 15 2.45 -6.68 -5.92
N VAL A 16 1.43 -5.83 -5.94
CA VAL A 16 1.31 -4.65 -5.07
C VAL A 16 -0.06 -4.64 -4.39
N MET A 17 -0.06 -4.47 -3.06
CA MET A 17 -1.26 -4.19 -2.27
C MET A 17 -1.35 -2.71 -1.95
N LEU A 18 -2.46 -2.09 -2.33
CA LEU A 18 -2.73 -0.66 -2.09
C LEU A 18 -3.75 -0.50 -0.93
N LEU A 19 -3.29 0.03 0.20
CA LEU A 19 -4.13 0.34 1.35
C LEU A 19 -4.72 1.74 1.20
N SER A 20 -5.97 1.83 0.73
CA SER A 20 -6.62 3.10 0.34
C SER A 20 -7.60 3.68 1.36
N GLY A 21 -7.35 3.44 2.64
CA GLY A 21 -8.24 3.91 3.70
C GLY A 21 -7.78 3.50 5.09
N LEU A 22 -8.56 3.89 6.09
CA LEU A 22 -8.28 3.60 7.49
C LEU A 22 -8.32 2.09 7.76
N LEU A 23 -7.35 1.58 8.53
CA LEU A 23 -7.31 0.19 8.96
C LEU A 23 -8.08 0.02 10.27
N THR A 24 -9.14 -0.79 10.25
CA THR A 24 -9.96 -1.06 11.42
C THR A 24 -9.63 -2.41 12.03
N PHE A 25 -9.97 -2.59 13.31
CA PHE A 25 -9.74 -3.82 14.07
C PHE A 25 -10.33 -5.05 13.37
N ASN A 26 -11.57 -4.94 12.87
CA ASN A 26 -12.25 -6.03 12.18
C ASN A 26 -11.63 -6.35 10.81
N MET A 27 -11.06 -5.36 10.13
CA MET A 27 -10.48 -5.54 8.80
C MET A 27 -9.04 -6.06 8.86
N ASN A 28 -8.31 -5.76 9.95
CA ASN A 28 -6.91 -6.12 10.12
C ASN A 28 -6.56 -7.59 9.79
N PRO A 29 -7.25 -8.62 10.34
CA PRO A 29 -6.92 -10.01 10.01
C PRO A 29 -7.09 -10.31 8.51
N HIS A 30 -8.11 -9.75 7.86
CA HIS A 30 -8.36 -9.96 6.44
C HIS A 30 -7.30 -9.32 5.54
N VAL A 31 -6.77 -8.16 5.92
CA VAL A 31 -5.67 -7.52 5.17
C VAL A 31 -4.39 -8.35 5.29
N ILE A 32 -4.10 -8.86 6.48
CA ILE A 32 -2.93 -9.74 6.72
C ILE A 32 -3.07 -11.03 5.90
N ASP A 33 -4.25 -11.65 5.88
CA ASP A 33 -4.51 -12.84 5.08
C ASP A 33 -4.37 -12.58 3.58
N ALA A 34 -4.83 -11.42 3.09
CA ALA A 34 -4.67 -11.02 1.70
C ALA A 34 -3.19 -10.84 1.34
N TYR A 35 -2.41 -10.15 2.19
CA TYR A 35 -0.97 -9.98 2.02
C TYR A 35 -0.22 -11.32 2.01
N ASN A 36 -0.59 -12.24 2.89
CA ASN A 36 0.03 -13.57 2.96
C ASN A 36 -0.26 -14.41 1.71
N GLN A 37 -1.37 -14.16 1.01
CA GLN A 37 -1.74 -14.85 -0.24
C GLN A 37 -1.06 -14.29 -1.48
N MET A 38 -0.42 -13.12 -1.40
CA MET A 38 0.34 -12.55 -2.51
C MET A 38 1.66 -13.31 -2.73
N PRO A 39 2.02 -13.60 -3.99
CA PRO A 39 3.31 -14.20 -4.34
C PRO A 39 4.46 -13.21 -4.11
N GLU A 40 5.68 -13.73 -3.92
CA GLU A 40 6.89 -12.90 -3.92
C GLU A 40 7.40 -12.67 -5.36
N PRO A 41 7.95 -11.49 -5.69
CA PRO A 41 8.12 -10.32 -4.82
C PRO A 41 6.82 -9.51 -4.62
N LYS A 42 6.53 -9.10 -3.38
CA LYS A 42 5.35 -8.27 -3.06
C LYS A 42 5.67 -6.98 -2.31
N TRP A 43 4.83 -5.97 -2.54
CA TRP A 43 4.95 -4.67 -1.88
C TRP A 43 3.63 -4.14 -1.34
N VAL A 44 3.70 -3.34 -0.28
CA VAL A 44 2.53 -2.67 0.31
C VAL A 44 2.70 -1.16 0.19
N ILE A 45 1.70 -0.50 -0.39
CA ILE A 45 1.67 0.96 -0.54
C ILE A 45 0.48 1.50 0.23
N THR A 46 0.71 2.53 1.04
CA THR A 46 -0.39 3.29 1.65
C THR A 46 -0.82 4.41 0.72
N LEU A 47 -2.12 4.49 0.45
CA LEU A 47 -2.75 5.53 -0.34
C LEU A 47 -3.59 6.42 0.58
N GLY A 48 -3.12 7.66 0.71
CA GLY A 48 -3.68 8.66 1.61
C GLY A 48 -3.22 8.50 3.05
N ASP A 49 -3.60 9.48 3.87
CA ASP A 49 -3.06 9.70 5.21
C ASP A 49 -3.72 8.79 6.27
N CYS A 50 -4.93 8.29 5.99
CA CYS A 50 -5.68 7.40 6.87
C CYS A 50 -4.91 6.13 7.29
N PRO A 51 -4.40 5.29 6.37
CA PRO A 51 -3.63 4.09 6.74
C PRO A 51 -2.33 4.41 7.49
N ALA A 52 -1.77 5.61 7.30
CA ALA A 52 -0.59 6.09 8.02
C ALA A 52 -0.90 6.74 9.37
N MET A 53 -2.18 6.81 9.77
CA MET A 53 -2.66 7.54 10.96
C MET A 53 -2.24 9.02 10.97
N GLN A 54 -2.16 9.63 9.79
CA GLN A 54 -1.86 11.07 9.57
C GLN A 54 -3.13 11.88 9.22
N ALA A 55 -4.31 11.27 9.42
CA ALA A 55 -5.63 11.83 9.17
C ALA A 55 -6.27 12.32 10.50
N PRO A 56 -7.37 13.10 10.48
CA PRO A 56 -7.95 13.69 11.69
C PRO A 56 -8.66 12.70 12.63
N PHE A 57 -8.39 11.40 12.50
CA PHE A 57 -8.97 10.37 13.35
C PHE A 57 -8.15 10.21 14.63
N GLU A 58 -8.85 10.22 15.77
CA GLU A 58 -8.24 9.84 17.04
C GLU A 58 -8.14 8.32 17.15
N PRO A 59 -7.10 7.77 17.81
CA PRO A 59 -7.04 6.35 18.11
C PRO A 59 -8.24 5.92 18.97
N THR A 60 -9.04 4.98 18.46
CA THR A 60 -10.14 4.35 19.20
C THR A 60 -9.97 2.84 19.19
N PHE A 61 -10.76 2.11 19.98
CA PHE A 61 -10.75 0.64 19.97
C PHE A 61 -11.09 0.02 18.61
N THR A 62 -11.71 0.78 17.71
CA THR A 62 -12.07 0.32 16.36
C THR A 62 -10.94 0.50 15.35
N ILE A 63 -9.93 1.32 15.65
CA ILE A 63 -8.87 1.72 14.74
C ILE A 63 -7.59 0.97 15.10
N THR A 64 -6.98 0.35 14.09
CA THR A 64 -5.75 -0.45 14.22
C THR A 64 -4.67 0.09 13.28
N ALA A 65 -4.73 1.40 13.02
CA ALA A 65 -3.71 2.16 12.32
C ALA A 65 -2.68 2.72 13.34
N PRO A 66 -1.43 3.01 12.93
CA PRO A 66 -0.92 2.98 11.57
C PRO A 66 -0.65 1.57 11.03
N ALA A 67 -0.91 1.36 9.74
CA ALA A 67 -0.79 0.06 9.06
C ALA A 67 0.65 -0.51 9.10
N ASN A 68 1.66 0.34 9.29
CA ASN A 68 3.07 -0.08 9.43
C ASN A 68 3.36 -0.90 10.70
N GLN A 69 2.43 -0.94 11.66
CA GLN A 69 2.52 -1.84 12.82
C GLN A 69 2.19 -3.29 12.46
N HIS A 70 1.51 -3.52 11.33
CA HIS A 70 0.98 -4.83 10.95
C HIS A 70 1.55 -5.35 9.62
N LEU A 71 1.94 -4.44 8.73
CA LEU A 71 2.38 -4.76 7.36
C LEU A 71 3.65 -4.01 7.00
N PRO A 72 4.54 -4.61 6.18
CA PRO A 72 5.77 -3.95 5.73
C PRO A 72 5.44 -2.92 4.63
N ILE A 73 5.21 -1.68 5.03
CA ILE A 73 4.89 -0.59 4.09
C ILE A 73 6.16 -0.18 3.32
N THR A 74 6.13 -0.31 1.99
CA THR A 74 7.25 0.01 1.11
C THR A 74 7.26 1.47 0.64
N HIS A 75 6.07 2.05 0.46
CA HIS A 75 5.89 3.40 -0.04
C HIS A 75 4.58 4.02 0.49
N HIS A 76 4.55 5.35 0.58
CA HIS A 76 3.39 6.11 1.05
C HIS A 76 3.08 7.24 0.09
N ILE A 77 1.81 7.31 -0.34
CA ILE A 77 1.27 8.39 -1.16
C ILE A 77 0.42 9.28 -0.26
N PRO A 78 0.85 10.51 0.06
CA PRO A 78 0.16 11.37 1.02
C PRO A 78 -1.13 12.00 0.44
N GLY A 79 -2.12 12.28 1.30
CA GLY A 79 -3.32 13.05 0.99
C GLY A 79 -4.59 12.61 1.73
N CYS A 80 -5.58 13.51 1.84
CA CYS A 80 -6.86 13.26 2.52
C CYS A 80 -8.07 13.95 1.82
N PRO A 81 -8.56 13.45 0.68
CA PRO A 81 -7.97 12.39 -0.16
C PRO A 81 -6.88 12.95 -1.10
N PRO A 82 -5.93 12.11 -1.56
CA PRO A 82 -4.94 12.53 -2.55
C PRO A 82 -5.59 12.84 -3.90
N GLU A 83 -5.12 13.89 -4.57
CA GLU A 83 -5.56 14.18 -5.94
C GLU A 83 -5.11 13.08 -6.92
N PRO A 84 -5.89 12.74 -7.96
CA PRO A 84 -5.52 11.69 -8.91
C PRO A 84 -4.12 11.84 -9.54
N LYS A 85 -3.66 13.08 -9.76
CA LYS A 85 -2.32 13.37 -10.28
C LYS A 85 -1.21 12.96 -9.30
N GLU A 86 -1.44 13.14 -8.00
CA GLU A 86 -0.49 12.76 -6.94
C GLU A 86 -0.47 11.25 -6.75
N ILE A 87 -1.61 10.57 -6.92
CA ILE A 87 -1.67 9.09 -6.94
C ILE A 87 -0.79 8.54 -8.06
N ILE A 88 -0.95 9.05 -9.28
CA ILE A 88 -0.15 8.61 -10.43
C ILE A 88 1.34 8.90 -10.19
N LYS A 89 1.66 10.09 -9.70
CA LYS A 89 3.05 10.48 -9.38
C LYS A 89 3.68 9.54 -8.35
N GLY A 90 2.99 9.26 -7.25
CA GLY A 90 3.47 8.34 -6.21
C GLY A 90 3.68 6.92 -6.71
N LEU A 91 2.76 6.40 -7.53
CA LEU A 91 2.93 5.08 -8.16
C LEU A 91 4.16 5.05 -9.09
N LEU A 92 4.40 6.10 -9.88
CA LEU A 92 5.57 6.21 -10.74
C LEU A 92 6.88 6.32 -9.95
N GLU A 93 6.88 7.05 -8.83
CA GLU A 93 8.03 7.14 -7.91
C GLU A 93 8.35 5.79 -7.28
N PHE A 94 7.33 5.05 -6.82
CA PHE A 94 7.49 3.68 -6.34
C PHE A 94 8.10 2.76 -7.40
N ILE A 95 7.56 2.75 -8.63
CA ILE A 95 8.08 1.90 -9.72
C ILE A 95 9.55 2.22 -10.00
N ARG A 96 9.93 3.51 -10.02
CA ARG A 96 11.34 3.92 -10.20
C ARG A 96 12.24 3.42 -9.07
N LYS A 97 11.77 3.46 -7.83
CA LYS A 97 12.49 2.96 -6.66
C LYS A 97 12.77 1.46 -6.80
N VAL A 98 11.74 0.64 -7.06
CA VAL A 98 11.90 -0.82 -7.22
C VAL A 98 12.87 -1.16 -8.36
N LEU A 99 12.71 -0.52 -9.53
CA LEU A 99 13.61 -0.72 -10.67
C LEU A 99 15.07 -0.28 -10.41
N SER A 100 15.31 0.57 -9.42
CA SER A 100 16.66 0.96 -9.01
C SER A 100 17.29 -0.05 -8.05
N GLU A 101 16.49 -0.67 -7.18
CA GLU A 101 16.92 -1.71 -6.23
C GLU A 101 17.28 -3.00 -6.97
N ASP A 102 16.49 -3.42 -7.96
CA ASP A 102 16.79 -4.60 -8.80
C ASP A 102 18.12 -4.48 -9.54
N ARG A 103 18.48 -3.27 -9.98
CA ARG A 103 19.75 -3.01 -10.69
C ARG A 103 20.97 -3.08 -9.79
N ASN A 104 20.80 -2.86 -8.48
CA ASN A 104 21.90 -2.82 -7.52
C ASN A 104 22.07 -4.16 -6.77
N SER A 105 21.19 -5.14 -6.99
CA SER A 105 21.40 -6.49 -6.45
C SER A 105 22.55 -7.19 -7.17
N PRO A 106 23.59 -7.68 -6.46
CA PRO A 106 24.64 -8.47 -7.08
C PRO A 106 24.02 -9.75 -7.66
N LYS A 107 24.29 -10.01 -8.95
CA LYS A 107 23.97 -11.29 -9.59
C LYS A 107 24.81 -12.42 -8.99
#